data_AF-A0A2V7CU67-F1
#
_entry.id   AF-A0A2V7CU67-F1
#
_cell.length_a   1.000
_cell.length_b   1.000
_cell.length_c   1.000
_cell.angle_alpha   90.00
_cell.angle_beta   90.00
_cell.angle_gamma   90.00
#
_symmetry.space_group_name_H-M   'P 1'
#
loop_
_entity.id
_entity.type
_entity.pdbx_description
1 polymer ?
#
loop_
_entity_poly.entity_id
_entity_poly.type
_entity_poly.pdbx_seq_one_letter_code
_entity_poly.pdbx_strand_id
1 'polypeptide(L)'
;DLGQRIFQLPFSWKSLGVDVRGRSGTLRINYRTSHQIRSQADRLLGKQVSDVDGNIEQRSGTISVFNGPPPLVRVVASTEEESATIGRWLAERAAQGVTPGEMAVFVRSPVELPRARTAVEAAGLPLMMLDDDVKTVRDRVSIGVMPLSKGLEFRAVVVMACDDEVIPLQARIEAVTDDGDLEEVYDTERHLLYVACTRARDHLLVTGVDPASEFLDDLRT
;
A
#
# COMPACT_ATOMS: atom_id res chain seq x y z
N ASP A 1 10.79 0.98 -11.32
CA ASP A 1 9.33 0.95 -11.16
C ASP A 1 8.88 2.32 -10.70
N LEU A 2 8.33 3.09 -11.64
CA LEU A 2 7.87 4.45 -11.35
C LEU A 2 6.70 4.47 -10.36
N GLY A 3 5.94 3.36 -10.26
CA GLY A 3 4.82 3.21 -9.32
C GLY A 3 5.25 2.96 -7.86
N GLN A 4 6.54 2.76 -7.56
CA GLN A 4 7.04 2.54 -6.19
C GLN A 4 7.88 3.71 -5.65
N ARG A 5 7.67 4.91 -6.17
CA ARG A 5 8.37 6.15 -5.77
C ARG A 5 7.67 6.75 -4.55
N ILE A 6 8.25 6.56 -3.36
CA ILE A 6 7.65 6.99 -2.08
C ILE A 6 8.62 7.76 -1.16
N PHE A 7 9.89 7.94 -1.56
CA PHE A 7 10.94 8.49 -0.67
C PHE A 7 11.70 9.69 -1.24
N GLN A 8 11.64 9.95 -2.55
CA GLN A 8 12.43 11.01 -3.17
C GLN A 8 11.60 11.79 -4.17
N LEU A 9 11.78 13.10 -4.12
CA LEU A 9 11.42 14.01 -5.21
C LEU A 9 12.09 13.52 -6.50
N PRO A 10 11.40 13.64 -7.63
CA PRO A 10 11.91 13.10 -8.87
C PRO A 10 13.18 13.86 -9.31
N PHE A 11 14.22 13.12 -9.70
CA PHE A 11 15.47 13.68 -10.23
C PHE A 11 15.76 13.11 -11.63
N SER A 12 16.48 13.90 -12.43
CA SER A 12 16.86 13.55 -13.80
C SER A 12 18.14 12.72 -13.80
N TRP A 13 18.12 11.54 -14.41
CA TRP A 13 19.33 10.76 -14.63
C TRP A 13 20.21 11.43 -15.68
N LYS A 14 19.57 12.06 -16.67
CA LYS A 14 20.23 12.80 -17.73
C LYS A 14 21.03 13.99 -17.18
N SER A 15 20.49 14.72 -16.19
CA SER A 15 21.21 15.83 -15.55
C SER A 15 22.45 15.38 -14.78
N LEU A 16 22.46 14.12 -14.33
CA LEU A 16 23.61 13.45 -13.72
C LEU A 16 24.56 12.79 -14.74
N GLY A 17 24.35 13.02 -16.04
CA GLY A 17 25.19 12.49 -17.12
C GLY A 17 24.89 11.04 -17.53
N VAL A 18 23.80 10.45 -17.02
CA VAL A 18 23.41 9.07 -17.31
C VAL A 18 22.20 9.07 -18.25
N ASP A 19 22.41 8.82 -19.55
CA ASP A 19 21.33 8.66 -20.52
C ASP A 19 20.90 7.19 -20.62
N VAL A 20 19.73 6.89 -20.06
CA VAL A 20 19.12 5.55 -20.04
C VAL A 20 18.16 5.30 -21.20
N ARG A 21 17.90 6.30 -22.05
CA ARG A 21 16.92 6.20 -23.15
C ARG A 21 17.36 5.13 -24.16
N GLY A 22 16.43 4.24 -24.53
CA GLY A 22 16.68 3.14 -25.46
C GLY A 22 17.61 2.03 -24.92
N ARG A 23 18.04 2.12 -23.66
CA ARG A 23 18.94 1.15 -23.01
C ARG A 23 18.31 0.46 -21.80
N SER A 24 17.06 0.80 -21.49
CA SER A 24 16.28 0.21 -20.40
C SER A 24 15.42 -0.94 -20.91
N GLY A 25 15.19 -1.93 -20.04
CA GLY A 25 14.23 -3.01 -20.26
C GLY A 25 13.23 -3.06 -19.11
N THR A 26 11.94 -3.03 -19.42
CA THR A 26 10.88 -3.15 -18.41
C THR A 26 10.64 -4.63 -18.11
N LEU A 27 10.76 -5.02 -16.84
CA LEU A 27 10.36 -6.36 -16.39
C LEU A 27 8.84 -6.45 -16.32
N ARG A 28 8.27 -7.34 -17.14
CA ARG A 28 6.80 -7.45 -17.32
C ARG A 28 6.19 -8.59 -16.53
N ILE A 29 6.98 -9.45 -15.88
CA ILE A 29 6.46 -10.60 -15.14
C ILE A 29 6.52 -10.31 -13.64
N ASN A 30 5.35 -10.32 -12.99
CA ASN A 30 5.22 -10.18 -11.55
C ASN A 30 5.07 -11.57 -10.91
N TYR A 31 6.04 -11.96 -10.09
CA TYR A 31 6.06 -13.23 -9.36
C TYR A 31 5.52 -13.12 -7.93
N ARG A 32 5.24 -11.90 -7.45
CA ARG A 32 4.93 -11.59 -6.05
C ARG A 32 3.43 -11.49 -5.80
N THR A 33 2.71 -10.71 -6.59
CA THR A 33 1.35 -10.30 -6.27
C THR A 33 0.38 -10.93 -7.25
N SER A 34 -0.75 -11.43 -6.73
CA SER A 34 -1.79 -12.02 -7.57
C SER A 34 -2.29 -11.04 -8.63
N HIS A 35 -2.79 -11.58 -9.74
CA HIS A 35 -3.37 -10.75 -10.81
C HIS A 35 -4.46 -9.81 -10.27
N GLN A 36 -5.32 -10.30 -9.39
CA GLN A 36 -6.47 -9.57 -8.82
C GLN A 36 -6.00 -8.38 -7.99
N ILE A 37 -5.09 -8.61 -7.03
CA ILE A 37 -4.55 -7.54 -6.18
C ILE A 37 -3.82 -6.50 -7.04
N ARG A 38 -2.97 -6.93 -7.97
CA ARG A 38 -2.25 -6.02 -8.87
C ARG A 38 -3.22 -5.18 -9.69
N SER A 39 -4.19 -5.83 -10.34
CA SER A 39 -5.14 -5.14 -11.24
C SER A 39 -5.99 -4.09 -10.53
N GLN A 40 -6.28 -4.31 -9.24
CA GLN A 40 -7.06 -3.37 -8.44
C GLN A 40 -6.18 -2.25 -7.88
N ALA A 41 -4.98 -2.59 -7.37
CA ALA A 41 -4.02 -1.58 -6.92
C ALA A 41 -3.56 -0.68 -8.08
N ASP A 42 -3.40 -1.21 -9.29
CA ASP A 42 -3.02 -0.43 -10.49
C ASP A 42 -4.02 0.71 -10.80
N ARG A 43 -5.28 0.65 -10.29
CA ARG A 43 -6.29 1.72 -10.44
C ARG A 43 -5.97 2.97 -9.62
N LEU A 44 -5.20 2.83 -8.54
CA LEU A 44 -4.72 3.96 -7.75
C LEU A 44 -3.74 4.84 -8.53
N LEU A 45 -3.13 4.28 -9.59
CA LEU A 45 -2.14 4.96 -10.41
C LEU A 45 -2.73 5.26 -11.79
N GLY A 46 -2.28 6.36 -12.41
CA GLY A 46 -2.62 6.65 -13.79
C GLY A 46 -2.18 5.53 -14.75
N LYS A 47 -2.88 5.39 -15.89
CA LYS A 47 -2.55 4.38 -16.93
C LYS A 47 -1.11 4.51 -17.46
N GLN A 48 -0.54 5.70 -17.36
CA GLN A 48 0.82 6.04 -17.73
C GLN A 48 1.44 6.79 -16.57
N VAL A 49 2.67 6.44 -16.22
CA VAL A 49 3.49 7.21 -15.29
C VAL A 49 4.71 7.69 -16.05
N SER A 50 4.97 8.99 -16.02
CA SER A 50 6.15 9.61 -16.62
C SER A 50 7.17 9.97 -15.55
N ASP A 51 8.46 9.85 -15.87
CA ASP A 51 9.51 10.48 -15.09
C ASP A 51 9.83 11.90 -15.57
N VAL A 52 10.70 12.60 -14.83
CA VAL A 52 11.16 13.96 -15.15
C VAL A 52 12.03 14.05 -16.42
N ASP A 53 12.51 12.90 -16.92
CA ASP A 53 13.24 12.80 -18.18
C ASP A 53 12.28 12.55 -19.37
N GLY A 54 10.97 12.46 -19.12
CA GLY A 54 9.94 12.21 -20.11
C GLY A 54 9.80 10.74 -20.51
N ASN A 55 10.41 9.81 -19.77
CA ASN A 55 10.22 8.39 -20.02
C ASN A 55 8.85 7.96 -19.50
N ILE A 56 8.05 7.35 -20.36
CA ILE A 56 6.71 6.87 -20.04
C ILE A 56 6.75 5.36 -19.81
N GLU A 57 6.29 4.91 -18.64
CA GLU A 57 6.09 3.50 -18.33
C GLU A 57 4.61 3.13 -18.51
N GLN A 58 4.31 2.25 -19.47
CA GLN A 58 2.96 1.69 -19.63
C GLN A 58 2.76 0.51 -18.69
N ARG A 59 1.77 0.59 -17.81
CA ARG A 59 1.49 -0.45 -16.80
C ARG A 59 0.55 -1.57 -17.28
N SER A 60 -0.07 -1.41 -18.45
CA SER A 60 -0.96 -2.40 -19.10
C SER A 60 -0.26 -3.69 -19.51
N GLY A 61 1.08 -3.72 -19.50
CA GLY A 61 1.88 -4.80 -20.04
C GLY A 61 2.33 -5.89 -19.05
N THR A 62 2.07 -5.69 -17.76
CA THR A 62 2.56 -6.57 -16.68
C THR A 62 1.64 -7.77 -16.49
N ILE A 63 2.22 -8.96 -16.34
CA ILE A 63 1.52 -10.23 -16.17
C ILE A 63 1.93 -10.82 -14.80
N SER A 64 0.94 -11.05 -13.93
CA SER A 64 1.16 -11.82 -12.70
C SER A 64 1.12 -13.32 -13.02
N VAL A 65 2.05 -14.09 -12.46
CA VAL A 65 2.17 -15.54 -12.74
C VAL A 65 1.11 -16.40 -12.06
N PHE A 66 0.31 -15.83 -11.15
CA PHE A 66 -0.73 -16.54 -10.43
C PHE A 66 -1.97 -15.67 -10.16
N ASN A 67 -3.08 -16.35 -9.89
CA ASN A 67 -4.36 -15.76 -9.49
C ASN A 67 -4.61 -16.00 -7.99
N GLY A 68 -5.37 -15.12 -7.38
CA GLY A 68 -5.85 -15.21 -6.01
C GLY A 68 -7.28 -14.69 -5.90
N PRO A 69 -7.84 -14.61 -4.67
CA PRO A 69 -9.12 -13.95 -4.45
C PRO A 69 -9.02 -12.45 -4.76
N PRO A 70 -10.15 -11.79 -5.11
CA PRO A 70 -10.19 -10.34 -5.18
C PRO A 70 -9.89 -9.73 -3.80
N PRO A 71 -9.14 -8.63 -3.72
CA PRO A 71 -8.95 -7.92 -2.47
C PRO A 71 -10.29 -7.34 -1.99
N LEU A 72 -10.41 -7.22 -0.67
CA LEU A 72 -11.61 -6.68 -0.04
C LEU A 72 -11.37 -5.22 0.30
N VAL A 73 -12.30 -4.34 -0.08
CA VAL A 73 -12.34 -2.94 0.35
C VAL A 73 -13.58 -2.75 1.20
N ARG A 74 -13.45 -2.15 2.40
CA ARG A 74 -14.54 -1.97 3.35
C ARG A 74 -14.50 -0.56 3.94
N VAL A 75 -15.63 0.12 3.89
CA VAL A 75 -15.88 1.33 4.67
C VAL A 75 -16.84 0.95 5.79
N VAL A 76 -16.50 1.31 7.02
CA VAL A 76 -17.27 0.99 8.24
C VAL A 76 -17.64 2.26 9.00
N ALA A 77 -18.54 2.14 9.98
CA ALA A 77 -19.08 3.32 10.67
C ALA A 77 -18.20 3.83 11.82
N SER A 78 -17.30 2.99 12.37
CA SER A 78 -16.44 3.39 13.48
C SER A 78 -15.11 2.64 13.54
N THR A 79 -14.17 3.19 14.28
CA THR A 79 -12.83 2.61 14.53
C THR A 79 -12.92 1.26 15.26
N GLU A 80 -13.92 1.09 16.14
CA GLU A 80 -14.19 -0.17 16.84
C GLU A 80 -14.72 -1.23 15.87
N GLU A 81 -15.63 -0.86 14.98
CA GLU A 81 -16.14 -1.76 13.94
C GLU A 81 -15.01 -2.17 12.98
N GLU A 82 -14.13 -1.24 12.62
CA GLU A 82 -12.96 -1.52 11.79
C GLU A 82 -12.03 -2.53 12.47
N SER A 83 -11.71 -2.29 13.73
CA SER A 83 -10.85 -3.17 14.54
C SER A 83 -11.43 -4.58 14.66
N ALA A 84 -12.74 -4.68 14.89
CA ALA A 84 -13.43 -5.97 14.97
C ALA A 84 -13.47 -6.68 13.61
N THR A 85 -13.65 -5.94 12.51
CA THR A 85 -13.65 -6.47 11.14
C THR A 85 -12.29 -7.02 10.75
N ILE A 86 -11.23 -6.25 11.02
CA ILE A 86 -9.85 -6.68 10.78
C ILE A 86 -9.48 -7.85 11.67
N GLY A 87 -9.85 -7.81 12.96
CA GLY A 87 -9.58 -8.88 13.91
C GLY A 87 -10.17 -10.22 13.46
N ARG A 88 -11.44 -10.23 13.04
CA ARG A 88 -12.08 -11.41 12.45
C ARG A 88 -11.37 -11.88 11.19
N TRP A 89 -11.04 -10.95 10.28
CA TRP A 89 -10.39 -11.29 9.03
C TRP A 89 -9.01 -11.94 9.25
N LEU A 90 -8.20 -11.40 10.16
CA LEU A 90 -6.89 -11.97 10.53
C LEU A 90 -7.03 -13.35 11.16
N ALA A 91 -7.99 -13.54 12.08
CA ALA A 91 -8.26 -14.83 12.69
C ALA A 91 -8.69 -15.89 11.66
N GLU A 92 -9.53 -15.50 10.69
CA GLU A 92 -9.91 -16.38 9.57
C GLU A 92 -8.71 -16.76 8.70
N ARG A 93 -7.80 -15.83 8.40
CA ARG A 93 -6.55 -16.14 7.66
C ARG A 93 -5.67 -17.11 8.45
N ALA A 94 -5.57 -16.92 9.77
CA ALA A 94 -4.83 -17.83 10.64
C ALA A 94 -5.41 -19.24 10.62
N ALA A 95 -6.74 -19.36 10.70
CA ALA A 95 -7.45 -20.64 10.61
C ALA A 95 -7.26 -21.34 9.24
N GLN A 96 -6.93 -20.58 8.18
CA GLN A 96 -6.62 -21.09 6.85
C GLN A 96 -5.12 -21.39 6.64
N GLY A 97 -4.31 -21.34 7.71
CA GLY A 97 -2.89 -21.71 7.66
C GLY A 97 -1.96 -20.61 7.16
N VAL A 98 -2.38 -19.34 7.20
CA VAL A 98 -1.43 -18.21 7.10
C VAL A 98 -0.84 -17.99 8.49
N THR A 99 0.48 -18.03 8.63
CA THR A 99 1.11 -17.84 9.96
C THR A 99 1.13 -16.34 10.32
N PRO A 100 1.19 -15.96 11.61
CA PRO A 100 1.23 -14.55 11.99
C PRO A 100 2.39 -13.77 11.35
N GLY A 101 3.58 -14.39 11.20
CA GLY A 101 4.72 -13.76 10.52
C GLY A 101 4.54 -13.55 9.02
N GLU A 102 3.52 -14.15 8.41
CA GLU A 102 3.12 -13.93 7.01
C GLU A 102 2.01 -12.87 6.88
N MET A 103 1.66 -12.19 7.99
CA MET A 103 0.64 -11.15 8.03
C MET A 103 1.24 -9.78 8.37
N ALA A 104 0.71 -8.74 7.74
CA ALA A 104 1.03 -7.37 8.10
C ALA A 104 -0.20 -6.46 8.13
N VAL A 105 -0.12 -5.43 8.96
CA VAL A 105 -1.07 -4.32 9.04
C VAL A 105 -0.31 -3.02 8.83
N PHE A 106 -0.67 -2.28 7.79
CA PHE A 106 -0.08 -0.98 7.47
C PHE A 106 -1.08 0.15 7.65
N VAL A 107 -0.60 1.25 8.22
CA VAL A 107 -1.32 2.52 8.36
C VAL A 107 -0.52 3.66 7.77
N ARG A 108 -1.16 4.80 7.49
CA ARG A 108 -0.48 5.91 6.82
C ARG A 108 0.64 6.53 7.66
N SER A 109 0.41 6.79 8.95
CA SER A 109 1.36 7.49 9.80
C SER A 109 1.48 6.87 11.20
N PRO A 110 2.45 7.30 12.03
CA PRO A 110 2.57 6.82 13.40
C PRO A 110 1.34 7.09 14.28
N VAL A 111 0.53 8.09 13.93
CA VAL A 111 -0.68 8.49 14.67
C VAL A 111 -1.70 7.36 14.70
N GLU A 112 -1.81 6.57 13.63
CA GLU A 112 -2.80 5.48 13.51
C GLU A 112 -2.28 4.13 14.04
N LEU A 113 -1.00 4.02 14.43
CA LEU A 113 -0.43 2.75 14.92
C LEU A 113 -1.16 2.17 16.15
N PRO A 114 -1.64 2.96 17.14
CA PRO A 114 -2.45 2.44 18.23
C PRO A 114 -3.73 1.74 17.76
N ARG A 115 -4.39 2.28 16.72
CA ARG A 115 -5.61 1.68 16.13
C ARG A 115 -5.28 0.35 15.45
N ALA A 116 -4.16 0.28 14.73
CA ALA A 116 -3.68 -0.97 14.14
C ALA A 116 -3.35 -2.04 15.19
N ARG A 117 -2.74 -1.63 16.31
CA ARG A 117 -2.51 -2.52 17.45
C ARG A 117 -3.83 -3.09 17.98
N THR A 118 -4.83 -2.25 18.24
CA THR A 118 -6.15 -2.70 18.70
C THR A 118 -6.80 -3.70 17.75
N ALA A 119 -6.69 -3.49 16.44
CA ALA A 119 -7.22 -4.39 15.42
C ALA A 119 -6.55 -5.79 15.45
N VAL A 120 -5.23 -5.86 15.63
CA VAL A 120 -4.51 -7.14 15.73
C VAL A 120 -4.77 -7.82 17.08
N GLU A 121 -4.84 -7.06 18.18
CA GLU A 121 -5.20 -7.57 19.50
C GLU A 121 -6.61 -8.17 19.51
N ALA A 122 -7.55 -7.60 18.76
CA ALA A 122 -8.90 -8.16 18.57
C ALA A 122 -8.90 -9.54 17.88
N ALA A 123 -7.84 -9.89 17.13
CA ALA A 123 -7.66 -11.23 16.57
C ALA A 123 -7.07 -12.24 17.58
N GLY A 124 -6.60 -11.76 18.74
CA GLY A 124 -5.86 -12.59 19.71
C GLY A 124 -4.49 -13.05 19.20
N LEU A 125 -3.92 -12.37 18.21
CA LEU A 125 -2.65 -12.74 17.59
C LEU A 125 -1.48 -11.98 18.21
N PRO A 126 -0.31 -12.62 18.35
CA PRO A 126 0.91 -11.93 18.76
C PRO A 126 1.33 -10.92 17.67
N LEU A 127 1.78 -9.75 18.10
CA LEU A 127 2.16 -8.66 17.21
C LEU A 127 3.57 -8.14 17.49
N MET A 128 4.11 -7.42 16.51
CA MET A 128 5.33 -6.62 16.64
C MET A 128 5.19 -5.33 15.84
N MET A 129 5.89 -4.28 16.29
CA MET A 129 6.03 -3.06 15.50
C MET A 129 7.22 -3.22 14.57
N LEU A 130 7.06 -2.82 13.31
CA LEU A 130 8.16 -2.62 12.39
C LEU A 130 8.86 -1.30 12.74
N ASP A 131 10.17 -1.36 12.84
CA ASP A 131 11.07 -0.23 12.95
C ASP A 131 11.97 -0.17 11.70
N ASP A 132 12.92 0.77 11.68
CA ASP A 132 13.86 0.92 10.57
C ASP A 132 14.81 -0.28 10.44
N ASP A 133 14.97 -1.09 11.51
CA ASP A 133 15.81 -2.29 11.58
C ASP A 133 15.02 -3.55 11.15
N VAL A 134 14.24 -3.40 10.08
CA VAL A 134 13.21 -4.31 9.55
C VAL A 134 13.58 -5.80 9.69
N LYS A 135 13.21 -6.38 10.83
CA LYS A 135 13.36 -7.82 11.13
C LYS A 135 11.99 -8.40 11.39
N THR A 136 11.43 -9.09 10.41
CA THR A 136 10.19 -9.84 10.61
C THR A 136 10.45 -11.05 11.51
N VAL A 137 9.71 -11.18 12.60
CA VAL A 137 9.74 -12.36 13.47
C VAL A 137 8.66 -13.34 12.99
N ARG A 138 9.03 -14.61 12.80
CA ARG A 138 8.19 -15.64 12.14
C ARG A 138 6.82 -15.88 12.80
N ASP A 139 6.63 -15.49 14.05
CA ASP A 139 5.42 -15.79 14.83
C ASP A 139 4.68 -14.54 15.30
N ARG A 140 4.83 -13.40 14.61
CA ARG A 140 4.16 -12.14 14.99
C ARG A 140 3.63 -11.39 13.78
N VAL A 141 2.40 -10.88 13.88
CA VAL A 141 1.84 -9.96 12.89
C VAL A 141 2.66 -8.67 12.92
N SER A 142 3.12 -8.24 11.75
CA SER A 142 3.91 -7.02 11.60
C SER A 142 2.99 -5.80 11.49
N ILE A 143 3.18 -4.80 12.35
CA ILE A 143 2.45 -3.53 12.29
C ILE A 143 3.42 -2.41 11.96
N GLY A 144 3.12 -1.59 10.94
CA GLY A 144 4.01 -0.50 10.57
C GLY A 144 3.34 0.60 9.77
N VAL A 145 4.09 1.66 9.49
CA VAL A 145 3.63 2.71 8.58
C VAL A 145 3.89 2.31 7.12
N MET A 146 3.04 2.77 6.20
CA MET A 146 3.14 2.41 4.77
C MET A 146 4.54 2.60 4.17
N PRO A 147 5.35 3.64 4.50
CA PRO A 147 6.69 3.77 3.93
C PRO A 147 7.62 2.59 4.25
N LEU A 148 7.53 2.03 5.46
CA LEU A 148 8.34 0.88 5.92
C LEU A 148 7.94 -0.43 5.22
N SER A 149 6.80 -0.45 4.53
CA SER A 149 6.34 -1.62 3.80
C SER A 149 7.22 -1.93 2.57
N LYS A 150 7.94 -0.93 2.04
CA LYS A 150 8.72 -1.08 0.81
C LYS A 150 9.82 -2.12 0.97
N GLY A 151 9.86 -3.07 0.04
CA GLY A 151 10.84 -4.16 0.05
C GLY A 151 10.38 -5.38 0.85
N LEU A 152 9.28 -5.28 1.62
CA LEU A 152 8.68 -6.41 2.31
C LEU A 152 7.65 -7.14 1.45
N GLU A 153 7.28 -8.33 1.89
CA GLU A 153 6.29 -9.20 1.26
C GLU A 153 5.61 -10.06 2.33
N PHE A 154 4.28 -10.14 2.26
CA PHE A 154 3.45 -10.89 3.19
C PHE A 154 2.36 -11.65 2.43
N ARG A 155 1.95 -12.82 2.91
CA ARG A 155 0.84 -13.55 2.28
C ARG A 155 -0.48 -12.82 2.46
N ALA A 156 -0.69 -12.22 3.64
CA ALA A 156 -1.88 -11.45 3.95
C ALA A 156 -1.51 -10.04 4.44
N VAL A 157 -2.11 -9.00 3.84
CA VAL A 157 -1.89 -7.61 4.25
C VAL A 157 -3.23 -6.94 4.51
N VAL A 158 -3.27 -6.16 5.59
CA VAL A 158 -4.31 -5.18 5.86
C VAL A 158 -3.70 -3.80 5.65
N VAL A 159 -4.37 -2.94 4.90
CA VAL A 159 -4.08 -1.50 4.84
C VAL A 159 -5.29 -0.79 5.43
N MET A 160 -5.15 -0.24 6.62
CA MET A 160 -6.28 0.27 7.42
C MET A 160 -6.15 1.74 7.75
N ALA A 161 -7.20 2.30 8.37
CA ALA A 161 -7.32 3.73 8.63
C ALA A 161 -7.15 4.55 7.34
N CYS A 162 -7.68 4.04 6.22
CA CYS A 162 -7.76 4.79 4.98
C CYS A 162 -8.96 5.73 5.02
N ASP A 163 -8.96 6.60 6.02
CA ASP A 163 -10.01 7.56 6.30
C ASP A 163 -9.76 8.85 5.51
N ASP A 164 -10.76 9.71 5.43
CA ASP A 164 -10.58 11.08 4.98
C ASP A 164 -9.55 11.81 5.87
N GLU A 165 -8.81 12.75 5.29
CA GLU A 165 -7.70 13.50 5.92
C GLU A 165 -6.49 12.66 6.40
N VAL A 166 -6.62 11.34 6.56
CA VAL A 166 -5.52 10.44 6.91
C VAL A 166 -4.72 10.08 5.68
N ILE A 167 -5.39 9.66 4.60
CA ILE A 167 -4.76 9.44 3.29
C ILE A 167 -5.69 9.96 2.18
N PRO A 168 -5.29 10.92 1.35
CA PRO A 168 -4.04 11.68 1.42
C PRO A 168 -3.90 12.44 2.76
N LEU A 169 -2.68 12.53 3.27
CA LEU A 169 -2.43 13.18 4.56
C LEU A 169 -2.72 14.70 4.48
N GLN A 170 -3.73 15.17 5.22
CA GLN A 170 -4.22 16.54 5.18
C GLN A 170 -3.13 17.59 5.44
N ALA A 171 -2.24 17.34 6.41
CA ALA A 171 -1.13 18.25 6.71
C ALA A 171 -0.18 18.45 5.51
N ARG A 172 -0.07 17.49 4.59
CA ARG A 172 0.71 17.67 3.35
C ARG A 172 -0.02 18.57 2.37
N ILE A 173 -1.35 18.43 2.27
CA ILE A 173 -2.20 19.25 1.40
C ILE A 173 -2.14 20.72 1.85
N GLU A 174 -2.28 20.97 3.15
CA GLU A 174 -2.27 22.33 3.72
C GLU A 174 -0.91 23.04 3.61
N ALA A 175 0.18 22.28 3.51
CA ALA A 175 1.52 22.83 3.35
C ALA A 175 1.81 23.31 1.91
N VAL A 176 0.94 22.97 0.95
CA VAL A 176 1.11 23.34 -0.46
C VAL A 176 0.68 24.79 -0.70
N THR A 177 1.50 25.54 -1.46
CA THR A 177 1.18 26.93 -1.85
C THR A 177 0.90 27.11 -3.34
N ASP A 178 1.15 26.09 -4.18
CA ASP A 178 0.94 26.10 -5.64
C ASP A 178 0.12 24.87 -6.08
N ASP A 179 -0.79 25.02 -7.04
CA ASP A 179 -1.63 23.92 -7.55
C ASP A 179 -0.80 22.77 -8.15
N GLY A 180 0.35 23.05 -8.76
CA GLY A 180 1.23 22.01 -9.32
C GLY A 180 1.85 21.11 -8.25
N ASP A 181 2.15 21.68 -7.08
CA ASP A 181 2.66 20.95 -5.92
C ASP A 181 1.56 20.09 -5.27
N LEU A 182 0.27 20.45 -5.45
CA LEU A 182 -0.86 19.71 -4.90
C LEU A 182 -1.07 18.38 -5.64
N GLU A 183 -1.03 18.40 -6.97
CA GLU A 183 -1.12 17.18 -7.78
C GLU A 183 0.02 16.20 -7.42
N GLU A 184 1.24 16.70 -7.23
CA GLU A 184 2.38 15.87 -6.79
C GLU A 184 2.17 15.27 -5.40
N VAL A 185 1.60 16.02 -4.45
CA VAL A 185 1.25 15.48 -3.13
C VAL A 185 0.25 14.33 -3.27
N TYR A 186 -0.83 14.52 -4.04
CA TYR A 186 -1.83 13.49 -4.29
C TYR A 186 -1.20 12.26 -4.94
N ASP A 187 -0.42 12.44 -6.00
CA ASP A 187 0.26 11.34 -6.68
C ASP A 187 1.16 10.57 -5.72
N THR A 188 1.98 11.25 -4.91
CA THR A 188 2.87 10.57 -3.97
C THR A 188 2.11 9.82 -2.88
N GLU A 189 0.97 10.32 -2.40
CA GLU A 189 0.09 9.59 -1.47
C GLU A 189 -0.57 8.36 -2.13
N ARG A 190 -0.96 8.45 -3.41
CA ARG A 190 -1.46 7.31 -4.20
C ARG A 190 -0.40 6.23 -4.39
N HIS A 191 0.83 6.64 -4.70
CA HIS A 191 1.98 5.74 -4.79
C HIS A 191 2.25 5.02 -3.47
N LEU A 192 2.08 5.73 -2.34
CA LEU A 192 2.26 5.15 -1.02
C LEU A 192 1.22 4.06 -0.74
N LEU A 193 -0.07 4.34 -1.00
CA LEU A 193 -1.14 3.35 -0.86
C LEU A 193 -0.92 2.15 -1.80
N TYR A 194 -0.56 2.41 -3.06
CA TYR A 194 -0.22 1.37 -4.04
C TYR A 194 0.91 0.45 -3.53
N VAL A 195 1.99 1.02 -2.99
CA VAL A 195 3.12 0.23 -2.48
C VAL A 195 2.65 -0.67 -1.34
N ALA A 196 1.88 -0.15 -0.38
CA ALA A 196 1.36 -0.90 0.74
C ALA A 196 0.44 -2.05 0.28
N CYS A 197 -0.51 -1.79 -0.62
CA CYS A 197 -1.40 -2.80 -1.17
C CYS A 197 -0.64 -3.92 -1.91
N THR A 198 0.40 -3.57 -2.67
CA THR A 198 1.19 -4.54 -3.44
C THR A 198 2.24 -5.29 -2.62
N ARG A 199 2.28 -5.12 -1.30
CA ARG A 199 3.03 -6.02 -0.41
C ARG A 199 2.31 -7.34 -0.17
N ALA A 200 1.01 -7.38 -0.45
CA ALA A 200 0.20 -8.59 -0.37
C ALA A 200 0.53 -9.57 -1.51
N ARG A 201 0.74 -10.82 -1.14
CA ARG A 201 0.89 -11.95 -2.07
C ARG A 201 -0.47 -12.54 -2.44
N ASP A 202 -1.21 -12.99 -1.42
CA ASP A 202 -2.41 -13.84 -1.57
C ASP A 202 -3.70 -13.09 -1.19
N HIS A 203 -3.66 -12.33 -0.10
CA HIS A 203 -4.83 -11.70 0.51
C HIS A 203 -4.56 -10.23 0.84
N LEU A 204 -5.47 -9.35 0.42
CA LEU A 204 -5.43 -7.93 0.75
C LEU A 204 -6.81 -7.49 1.27
N LEU A 205 -6.81 -6.81 2.40
CA LEU A 205 -7.94 -6.08 2.95
C LEU A 205 -7.57 -4.61 3.06
N VAL A 206 -8.40 -3.72 2.52
CA VAL A 206 -8.28 -2.27 2.65
C VAL A 206 -9.50 -1.75 3.43
N THR A 207 -9.28 -0.98 4.48
CA THR A 207 -10.36 -0.46 5.33
C THR A 207 -10.22 1.03 5.58
N GLY A 208 -11.37 1.70 5.73
CA GLY A 208 -11.49 3.06 6.23
C GLY A 208 -12.78 3.22 7.03
N VAL A 209 -12.83 4.24 7.88
CA VAL A 209 -14.03 4.68 8.59
C VAL A 209 -14.65 5.85 7.84
N ASP A 210 -15.98 5.93 7.79
CA ASP A 210 -16.71 7.02 7.14
C ASP A 210 -16.54 8.35 7.91
N PRO A 211 -16.19 9.48 7.26
CA PRO A 211 -15.86 9.62 5.84
C PRO A 211 -14.52 8.96 5.49
N ALA A 212 -14.54 8.08 4.47
CA ALA A 212 -13.36 7.37 4.03
C ALA A 212 -12.57 8.15 2.98
N SER A 213 -11.30 7.80 2.81
CA SER A 213 -10.44 8.36 1.77
C SER A 213 -11.07 8.20 0.38
N GLU A 214 -11.03 9.27 -0.41
CA GLU A 214 -11.44 9.24 -1.82
C GLU A 214 -10.66 8.19 -2.65
N PHE A 215 -9.46 7.80 -2.24
CA PHE A 215 -8.66 6.78 -2.94
C PHE A 215 -9.29 5.38 -2.87
N LEU A 216 -10.22 5.14 -1.93
CA LEU A 216 -10.92 3.86 -1.84
C LEU A 216 -11.93 3.68 -2.98
N ASP A 217 -12.44 4.75 -3.57
CA ASP A 217 -13.37 4.67 -4.70
C ASP A 217 -12.69 4.11 -5.95
N ASP A 218 -11.42 4.46 -6.17
CA ASP A 218 -10.59 3.90 -7.26
C ASP A 218 -10.38 2.39 -7.11
N LEU A 219 -10.34 1.90 -5.87
CA LEU A 219 -10.22 0.47 -5.59
C LEU A 219 -11.55 -0.27 -5.73
N ARG A 220 -12.70 0.38 -5.55
CA ARG A 220 -14.03 -0.28 -5.58
C ARG A 220 -14.62 -0.37 -6.99
N THR A 221 -14.24 0.56 -7.86
CA THR A 221 -14.79 0.75 -9.21
C THR A 221 -13.95 0.01 -10.24
#